data_AF-A0ABD3DRQ8-F1
#
_entry.id   AF-A0ABD3DRQ8-F1
#
_cell.length_a   1.000
_cell.length_b   1.000
_cell.length_c   1.000
_cell.angle_alpha   90.00
_cell.angle_beta   90.00
_cell.angle_gamma   90.00
#
_symmetry.space_group_name_H-M   'P 1'
#
loop_
_entity.id
_entity.type
_entity.pdbx_description
1 polymer ?
#
loop_
_entity_poly.entity_id
_entity_poly.type
_entity_poly.pdbx_seq_one_letter_code
_entity_poly.pdbx_strand_id
1 'polypeptide(L)'
;MAHKFLLALSLSLLLSAALAAQRRPLKLSEEQQCRFQKINAVQPSQRVESEGGFTELWDEREDQFQCAGVVAMRNTIRANGLSLPNYHPTPRLVFIERGQGIIGITFPGCAETYHAYKTQYTRESVEAWEAKQKGSVRDLHQKVHRIRQGDIVAIPPGAAHWCYNDGNEELVAVSINDLNHVSNQLDQKFRAFYLAGGVPKGGRSQEQAQRTFQNIFRAFDSNLMAEAFNVSPETVQRMQKEEEQRGLIVIAKERMSFIRADEERESGSRQQSDNGIEETYCSMSIRTSLENRRDADIYSRQAGKSNVVDSNKLPILKYLDLSAEKGNLYPNAMMSPNWAVNSHSIVYVTRGEAQVQVVSHTGESLMNDRVNQGDMFVIPQYYTSTARAGNNGFEWVAFMTTGLPLHNPLAGYTSVIKGMPLQVLTNAYQISPKQAQGLKMNRGGQSFLLSPSGRQS
;
A
#
# COMPACT_ATOMS: atom_id res chain seq x y z
N MET A 1 25.89 58.78 -1.19
CA MET A 1 25.34 57.89 -0.14
C MET A 1 24.30 56.90 -0.66
N ALA A 2 23.52 57.21 -1.71
CA ALA A 2 22.48 56.34 -2.25
C ALA A 2 22.96 54.96 -2.76
N HIS A 3 24.12 54.86 -3.41
CA HIS A 3 24.64 53.57 -3.91
C HIS A 3 25.02 52.56 -2.82
N LYS A 4 25.52 53.04 -1.66
CA LYS A 4 25.83 52.16 -0.52
C LYS A 4 24.56 51.62 0.13
N PHE A 5 23.47 52.39 0.10
CA PHE A 5 22.18 52.00 0.63
C PHE A 5 21.49 50.94 -0.25
N LEU A 6 21.55 51.10 -1.57
CA LEU A 6 21.01 50.13 -2.53
C LEU A 6 21.75 48.78 -2.46
N LEU A 7 23.08 48.80 -2.30
CA LEU A 7 23.87 47.57 -2.18
C LEU A 7 23.57 46.81 -0.88
N ALA A 8 23.36 47.54 0.22
CA ALA A 8 22.96 46.98 1.51
C ALA A 8 21.56 46.35 1.44
N LEU A 9 20.62 47.03 0.76
CA LEU A 9 19.27 46.51 0.56
C LEU A 9 19.29 45.24 -0.31
N SER A 10 20.06 45.21 -1.40
CA SER A 10 20.18 44.01 -2.25
C SER A 10 20.84 42.85 -1.52
N LEU A 11 21.85 43.09 -0.68
CA LEU A 11 22.45 42.04 0.15
C LEU A 11 21.44 41.49 1.17
N SER A 12 20.65 42.35 1.81
CA SER A 12 19.62 41.92 2.78
C SER A 12 18.51 41.10 2.14
N LEU A 13 18.10 41.44 0.91
CA LEU A 13 17.10 40.69 0.13
C LEU A 13 17.65 39.33 -0.33
N LEU A 14 18.92 39.26 -0.72
CA LEU A 14 19.59 38.00 -1.07
C LEU A 14 19.79 37.10 0.15
N LEU A 15 20.14 37.67 1.31
CA LEU A 15 20.26 36.93 2.57
C LEU A 15 18.90 36.40 3.06
N SER A 16 17.84 37.18 2.95
CA SER A 16 16.49 36.73 3.33
C SER A 16 15.92 35.70 2.34
N ALA A 17 16.21 35.81 1.04
CA ALA A 17 15.88 34.78 0.05
C ALA A 17 16.68 33.48 0.28
N ALA A 18 17.96 33.57 0.65
CA ALA A 18 18.80 32.42 0.98
C ALA A 18 18.34 31.73 2.28
N LEU A 19 17.94 32.49 3.30
CA LEU A 19 17.38 31.98 4.56
C LEU A 19 15.98 31.36 4.36
N ALA A 20 15.16 31.91 3.47
CA ALA A 20 13.87 31.31 3.08
C ALA A 20 14.06 30.00 2.30
N ALA A 21 15.07 29.94 1.42
CA ALA A 21 15.43 28.73 0.68
C ALA A 21 16.11 27.64 1.54
N GLN A 22 16.62 28.00 2.74
CA GLN A 22 17.24 27.08 3.70
C GLN A 22 16.30 26.60 4.82
N ARG A 23 15.01 26.94 4.79
CA ARG A 23 14.02 26.29 5.68
C ARG A 23 13.88 24.82 5.27
N ARG A 24 14.76 23.96 5.80
CA ARG A 24 14.46 22.54 5.97
C ARG A 24 13.15 22.50 6.77
N PRO A 25 12.14 21.71 6.38
CA PRO A 25 10.99 21.51 7.25
C PRO A 25 11.54 21.04 8.60
N LEU A 26 11.25 21.80 9.64
CA LEU A 26 11.50 21.39 11.01
C LEU A 26 10.82 20.03 11.15
N LYS A 27 11.58 18.98 11.48
CA LYS A 27 10.97 17.72 11.93
C LYS A 27 10.02 18.10 13.06
N LEU A 28 8.72 17.90 12.86
CA LEU A 28 7.74 18.05 13.93
C LEU A 28 8.24 17.19 15.11
N SER A 29 8.17 17.73 16.33
CA SER A 29 8.36 16.87 17.50
C SER A 29 7.29 15.77 17.49
N GLU A 30 7.53 14.62 18.14
CA GLU A 30 6.52 13.55 18.27
C GLU A 30 5.16 14.10 18.77
N GLU A 31 5.19 15.14 19.61
CA GLU A 31 4.00 15.83 20.15
C GLU A 31 3.19 16.66 19.11
N GLN A 32 3.75 16.89 17.93
CA GLN A 32 3.19 17.75 16.87
C GLN A 32 2.90 17.01 15.56
N GLN A 33 3.27 15.74 15.44
CA GLN A 33 3.33 14.99 14.17
C GLN A 33 1.97 14.91 13.43
N CYS A 34 0.84 15.05 14.15
CA CYS A 34 -0.52 15.07 13.58
C CYS A 34 -1.26 16.42 13.72
N ARG A 35 -0.53 17.53 13.89
CA ARG A 35 -1.11 18.89 13.94
C ARG A 35 -1.03 19.56 12.57
N PHE A 36 -2.05 19.34 11.74
CA PHE A 36 -2.07 19.85 10.37
C PHE A 36 -2.74 21.21 10.27
N GLN A 37 -2.25 22.03 9.34
CA GLN A 37 -3.00 23.18 8.83
C GLN A 37 -3.82 22.80 7.60
N LYS A 38 -3.35 21.81 6.82
CA LYS A 38 -3.98 21.36 5.58
C LYS A 38 -3.58 19.92 5.25
N ILE A 39 -4.50 19.16 4.65
CA ILE A 39 -4.23 17.87 4.00
C ILE A 39 -4.37 18.06 2.49
N ASN A 40 -3.42 17.52 1.71
CA ASN A 40 -3.42 17.65 0.25
C ASN A 40 -3.50 16.26 -0.39
N ALA A 41 -4.29 16.17 -1.46
CA ALA A 41 -4.17 15.08 -2.41
C ALA A 41 -2.86 15.24 -3.21
N VAL A 42 -2.03 14.19 -3.19
CA VAL A 42 -0.68 14.21 -3.76
C VAL A 42 -0.40 13.02 -4.66
N GLN A 43 0.45 13.26 -5.65
CA GLN A 43 1.01 12.25 -6.54
C GLN A 43 2.42 11.87 -6.07
N PRO A 44 3.00 10.77 -6.56
CA PRO A 44 4.39 10.45 -6.26
C PRO A 44 5.34 11.60 -6.63
N SER A 45 6.32 11.86 -5.76
CA SER A 45 7.28 12.97 -5.92
C SER A 45 8.63 12.50 -6.44
N GLN A 46 8.92 11.20 -6.34
CA GLN A 46 10.17 10.59 -6.77
C GLN A 46 9.89 9.38 -7.67
N ARG A 47 10.71 9.21 -8.71
CA ARG A 47 10.69 8.06 -9.61
C ARG A 47 12.09 7.49 -9.78
N VAL A 48 12.19 6.17 -9.75
CA VAL A 48 13.40 5.37 -9.96
C VAL A 48 13.18 4.52 -11.21
N GLU A 49 13.90 4.82 -12.27
CA GLU A 49 13.84 4.06 -13.53
C GLU A 49 14.61 2.74 -13.41
N SER A 50 14.16 1.73 -14.15
CA SER A 50 14.79 0.41 -14.22
C SER A 50 14.57 -0.22 -15.60
N GLU A 51 15.34 -1.25 -15.94
CA GLU A 51 15.27 -1.93 -17.24
C GLU A 51 13.85 -2.48 -17.51
N GLY A 52 13.27 -3.14 -16.51
CA GLY A 52 11.97 -3.81 -16.57
C GLY A 52 10.78 -2.99 -16.09
N GLY A 53 10.94 -1.69 -15.85
CA GLY A 53 9.86 -0.88 -15.28
C GLY A 53 10.35 0.34 -14.51
N PHE A 54 9.58 0.77 -13.51
CA PHE A 54 9.97 1.85 -12.62
C PHE A 54 9.26 1.75 -11.27
N THR A 55 9.86 2.41 -10.27
CA THR A 55 9.31 2.55 -8.91
C THR A 55 9.09 4.02 -8.60
N GLU A 56 7.89 4.37 -8.17
CA GLU A 56 7.49 5.69 -7.73
C GLU A 56 7.28 5.71 -6.22
N LEU A 57 7.65 6.82 -5.58
CA LEU A 57 7.56 7.03 -4.14
C LEU A 57 6.82 8.33 -3.84
N TRP A 58 5.96 8.28 -2.83
CA TRP A 58 5.46 9.48 -2.16
C TRP A 58 6.50 9.95 -1.12
N ASP A 59 6.59 11.27 -0.89
CA ASP A 59 7.58 11.80 0.05
C ASP A 59 7.13 11.52 1.50
N GLU A 60 7.79 10.57 2.15
CA GLU A 60 7.57 10.22 3.56
C GLU A 60 7.75 11.40 4.53
N ARG A 61 8.32 12.52 4.07
CA ARG A 61 8.52 13.75 4.87
C ARG A 61 7.32 14.69 4.85
N GLU A 62 6.31 14.46 4.02
CA GLU A 62 5.08 15.24 4.12
C GLU A 62 4.36 14.92 5.43
N ASP A 63 3.87 15.98 6.08
CA ASP A 63 3.22 15.90 7.40
C ASP A 63 2.16 14.79 7.47
N GLN A 64 1.36 14.62 6.41
CA GLN A 64 0.29 13.63 6.37
C GLN A 64 0.79 12.18 6.45
N PHE A 65 1.92 11.87 5.81
CA PHE A 65 2.53 10.54 5.85
C PHE A 65 3.33 10.34 7.12
N GLN A 66 3.97 11.40 7.65
CA GLN A 66 4.62 11.37 8.95
C GLN A 66 3.62 11.08 10.08
N CYS A 67 2.46 11.75 10.09
CA CYS A 67 1.41 11.46 11.07
C CYS A 67 0.91 10.03 11.01
N ALA A 68 0.62 9.52 9.80
CA ALA A 68 0.19 8.14 9.64
C ALA A 68 1.31 7.13 9.94
N GLY A 69 2.57 7.56 9.94
CA GLY A 69 3.71 6.66 10.11
C GLY A 69 3.91 5.72 8.94
N VAL A 70 3.66 6.17 7.71
CA VAL A 70 3.69 5.30 6.53
C VAL A 70 4.53 5.90 5.41
N VAL A 71 5.01 5.02 4.54
CA VAL A 71 5.53 5.39 3.22
C VAL A 71 4.80 4.61 2.14
N ALA A 72 4.37 5.31 1.10
CA ALA A 72 3.70 4.71 -0.04
C ALA A 72 4.64 4.58 -1.25
N MET A 73 4.41 3.54 -2.04
CA MET A 73 5.14 3.30 -3.27
C MET A 73 4.26 2.65 -4.33
N ARG A 74 4.55 2.94 -5.60
CA ARG A 74 3.92 2.34 -6.77
C ARG A 74 4.98 1.71 -7.65
N ASN A 75 4.81 0.45 -8.02
CA ASN A 75 5.70 -0.25 -8.94
C ASN A 75 4.95 -0.54 -10.22
N THR A 76 5.57 -0.22 -11.36
CA THR A 76 5.08 -0.58 -12.69
C THR A 76 6.09 -1.52 -13.32
N ILE A 77 5.69 -2.77 -13.51
CA ILE A 77 6.54 -3.85 -14.01
C ILE A 77 6.07 -4.21 -15.42
N ARG A 78 6.93 -4.03 -16.43
CA ARG A 78 6.65 -4.37 -17.83
C ARG A 78 6.50 -5.88 -18.01
N ALA A 79 5.96 -6.31 -19.15
CA ALA A 79 5.90 -7.72 -19.51
C ALA A 79 7.30 -8.36 -19.41
N ASN A 80 7.38 -9.56 -18.83
CA ASN A 80 8.63 -10.26 -18.49
C ASN A 80 9.57 -9.49 -17.53
N GLY A 81 9.08 -8.46 -16.85
CA GLY A 81 9.81 -7.74 -15.82
C GLY A 81 9.86 -8.53 -14.51
N LEU A 82 11.01 -8.51 -13.84
CA LEU A 82 11.28 -9.08 -12.53
C LEU A 82 11.69 -7.97 -11.57
N SER A 83 10.82 -7.65 -10.62
CA SER A 83 11.19 -6.87 -9.43
C SER A 83 12.13 -7.71 -8.57
N LEU A 84 13.34 -7.20 -8.38
CA LEU A 84 14.42 -7.96 -7.75
C LEU A 84 14.14 -8.26 -6.27
N PRO A 85 14.70 -9.37 -5.74
CA PRO A 85 14.47 -9.78 -4.37
C PRO A 85 14.95 -8.74 -3.36
N ASN A 86 14.11 -8.41 -2.39
CA ASN A 86 14.40 -7.47 -1.31
C ASN A 86 13.57 -7.79 -0.06
N TYR A 87 13.93 -7.19 1.08
CA TYR A 87 13.16 -7.25 2.32
C TYR A 87 13.17 -5.90 3.04
N HIS A 88 12.11 -5.62 3.81
CA HIS A 88 11.92 -4.38 4.56
C HIS A 88 11.77 -4.68 6.05
N PRO A 89 12.18 -3.78 6.98
CA PRO A 89 11.99 -4.00 8.43
C PRO A 89 10.53 -3.79 8.88
N THR A 90 9.69 -3.27 7.99
CA THR A 90 8.30 -2.88 8.22
C THR A 90 7.34 -3.82 7.49
N PRO A 91 6.15 -4.10 8.04
CA PRO A 91 5.12 -4.81 7.30
C PRO A 91 4.66 -3.97 6.09
N ARG A 92 4.25 -4.66 5.02
CA ARG A 92 3.83 -4.03 3.78
C ARG A 92 2.53 -4.64 3.27
N LEU A 93 1.62 -3.79 2.82
CA LEU A 93 0.37 -4.20 2.20
C LEU A 93 0.33 -3.68 0.76
N VAL A 94 0.10 -4.59 -0.20
CA VAL A 94 0.25 -4.34 -1.64
C VAL A 94 -1.07 -4.60 -2.35
N PHE A 95 -1.65 -3.57 -2.95
CA PHE A 95 -2.80 -3.67 -3.83
C PHE A 95 -2.35 -3.77 -5.29
N ILE A 96 -2.85 -4.79 -6.00
CA ILE A 96 -2.61 -4.96 -7.43
C ILE A 96 -3.66 -4.17 -8.21
N GLU A 97 -3.27 -3.00 -8.71
CA GLU A 97 -4.17 -2.09 -9.44
C GLU A 97 -4.48 -2.59 -10.85
N ARG A 98 -3.49 -3.19 -11.53
CA ARG A 98 -3.62 -3.66 -12.92
C ARG A 98 -2.68 -4.81 -13.20
N GLY A 99 -3.06 -5.71 -14.11
CA GLY A 99 -2.21 -6.80 -14.58
C GLY A 99 -2.24 -8.04 -13.69
N GLN A 100 -1.30 -8.93 -13.95
CA GLN A 100 -1.13 -10.17 -13.21
C GLN A 100 0.34 -10.57 -13.17
N GLY A 101 0.69 -11.45 -12.25
CA GLY A 101 2.05 -11.93 -12.13
C GLY A 101 2.20 -13.04 -11.10
N ILE A 102 3.44 -13.28 -10.72
CA ILE A 102 3.84 -14.25 -9.71
C ILE A 102 4.63 -13.49 -8.65
N ILE A 103 4.30 -13.69 -7.38
CA ILE A 103 5.07 -13.19 -6.24
C ILE A 103 5.64 -14.37 -5.45
N GLY A 104 6.92 -14.31 -5.11
CA GLY A 104 7.53 -15.19 -4.12
C GLY A 104 7.74 -14.42 -2.83
N ILE A 105 7.36 -15.01 -1.70
CA ILE A 105 7.64 -14.50 -0.35
C ILE A 105 8.32 -15.63 0.42
N THR A 106 9.55 -15.40 0.83
CA THR A 106 10.34 -16.35 1.62
C THR A 106 10.10 -16.07 3.10
N PHE A 107 9.34 -16.95 3.75
CA PHE A 107 9.12 -16.90 5.19
C PHE A 107 10.35 -17.42 5.94
N PRO A 108 10.95 -16.62 6.84
CA PRO A 108 12.09 -17.07 7.62
C PRO A 108 11.77 -18.34 8.42
N GLY A 109 12.63 -19.35 8.28
CA GLY A 109 12.49 -20.64 9.00
C GLY A 109 11.53 -21.64 8.37
N CYS A 110 10.91 -21.33 7.23
CA CYS A 110 10.06 -22.27 6.49
C CYS A 110 10.84 -23.06 5.43
N ALA A 111 10.52 -24.34 5.27
CA ALA A 111 11.16 -25.23 4.30
C ALA A 111 10.65 -25.02 2.86
N GLU A 112 11.43 -25.48 1.89
CA GLU A 112 11.06 -25.54 0.48
C GLU A 112 10.03 -26.65 0.22
N THR A 113 8.75 -26.27 0.25
CA THR A 113 7.63 -27.21 0.05
C THR A 113 7.32 -27.49 -1.42
N TYR A 114 7.87 -26.73 -2.36
CA TYR A 114 7.74 -26.96 -3.80
C TYR A 114 9.01 -27.63 -4.34
N HIS A 115 8.87 -28.87 -4.78
CA HIS A 115 9.97 -29.73 -5.20
C HIS A 115 9.55 -30.65 -6.36
N ALA A 116 10.47 -30.91 -7.29
CA ALA A 116 10.17 -31.66 -8.51
C ALA A 116 9.84 -33.16 -8.29
N TYR A 117 10.20 -33.75 -7.15
CA TYR A 117 10.20 -35.22 -6.96
C TYR A 117 9.08 -35.81 -6.10
N LYS A 118 8.21 -35.01 -5.46
CA LYS A 118 7.32 -35.52 -4.38
C LYS A 118 5.88 -34.98 -4.40
N THR A 119 5.41 -34.41 -5.51
CA THR A 119 4.02 -33.98 -5.60
C THR A 119 3.13 -35.01 -6.30
N GLN A 120 2.08 -35.46 -5.60
CA GLN A 120 0.83 -35.98 -6.20
C GLN A 120 0.07 -34.92 -7.04
N TYR A 121 0.72 -33.81 -7.36
CA TYR A 121 0.21 -32.69 -8.14
C TYR A 121 0.91 -32.72 -9.52
N THR A 122 0.07 -33.04 -10.52
CA THR A 122 0.27 -33.04 -11.99
C THR A 122 1.70 -33.16 -12.52
N ARG A 123 1.98 -34.35 -13.08
CA ARG A 123 3.11 -34.65 -13.99
C ARG A 123 3.35 -33.56 -15.05
N GLU A 124 2.31 -32.90 -15.56
CA GLU A 124 2.42 -31.92 -16.66
C GLU A 124 3.17 -30.63 -16.33
N SER A 125 3.06 -30.05 -15.12
CA SER A 125 3.77 -28.79 -14.80
C SER A 125 5.26 -29.02 -14.57
N VAL A 126 5.60 -30.17 -13.99
CA VAL A 126 6.96 -30.66 -13.83
C VAL A 126 7.54 -31.07 -15.18
N GLU A 127 6.82 -31.84 -16.00
CA GLU A 127 7.26 -32.25 -17.34
C GLU A 127 7.49 -31.05 -18.27
N ALA A 128 6.65 -30.01 -18.23
CA ALA A 128 6.84 -28.80 -19.02
C ALA A 128 8.05 -27.95 -18.55
N TRP A 129 8.33 -27.94 -17.24
CA TRP A 129 9.51 -27.29 -16.67
C TRP A 129 10.80 -28.09 -16.95
N GLU A 130 10.76 -29.41 -16.76
CA GLU A 130 11.86 -30.35 -17.04
C GLU A 130 12.20 -30.39 -18.53
N ALA A 131 11.19 -30.36 -19.41
CA ALA A 131 11.38 -30.29 -20.86
C ALA A 131 12.08 -29.00 -21.29
N LYS A 132 11.86 -27.89 -20.59
CA LYS A 132 12.57 -26.62 -20.82
C LYS A 132 13.98 -26.61 -20.23
N GLN A 133 14.20 -27.24 -19.08
CA GLN A 133 15.49 -27.24 -18.37
C GLN A 133 16.44 -28.40 -18.71
N LYS A 134 16.13 -29.22 -19.73
CA LYS A 134 16.99 -30.33 -20.21
C LYS A 134 17.50 -31.22 -19.08
N GLY A 135 16.66 -31.55 -18.10
CA GLY A 135 16.90 -32.60 -17.10
C GLY A 135 18.13 -32.48 -16.18
N SER A 136 18.82 -31.34 -16.12
CA SER A 136 20.09 -31.19 -15.37
C SER A 136 19.98 -30.41 -14.06
N VAL A 137 18.90 -29.65 -13.84
CA VAL A 137 18.79 -28.73 -12.70
C VAL A 137 17.72 -29.24 -11.74
N ARG A 138 18.10 -29.47 -10.48
CA ARG A 138 17.17 -29.75 -9.39
C ARG A 138 16.80 -28.40 -8.76
N ASP A 139 15.51 -28.10 -8.68
CA ASP A 139 15.02 -26.87 -8.05
C ASP A 139 14.10 -27.20 -6.86
N LEU A 140 14.25 -26.40 -5.81
CA LEU A 140 13.53 -26.47 -4.55
C LEU A 140 13.30 -25.03 -4.11
N HIS A 141 12.04 -24.65 -3.92
CA HIS A 141 11.73 -23.31 -3.45
C HIS A 141 10.47 -23.29 -2.57
N GLN A 142 10.28 -22.19 -1.83
CA GLN A 142 9.03 -21.96 -1.11
C GLN A 142 7.87 -21.67 -2.07
N LYS A 143 6.64 -21.68 -1.55
CA LYS A 143 5.43 -21.42 -2.32
C LYS A 143 5.52 -20.08 -3.07
N VAL A 144 5.15 -20.11 -4.35
CA VAL A 144 4.93 -18.91 -5.17
C VAL A 144 3.43 -18.68 -5.34
N HIS A 145 3.03 -17.42 -5.43
CA HIS A 145 1.62 -17.05 -5.46
C HIS A 145 1.27 -16.31 -6.74
N ARG A 146 0.20 -16.75 -7.41
CA ARG A 146 -0.42 -15.97 -8.50
C ARG A 146 -1.02 -14.70 -7.91
N ILE A 147 -0.75 -13.56 -8.51
CA ILE A 147 -1.38 -12.28 -8.16
C ILE A 147 -2.09 -11.71 -9.38
N ARG A 148 -3.22 -11.05 -9.15
CA ARG A 148 -4.06 -10.46 -10.19
C ARG A 148 -4.59 -9.10 -9.75
N GLN A 149 -5.03 -8.31 -10.72
CA GLN A 149 -5.81 -7.10 -10.45
C GLN A 149 -6.89 -7.35 -9.40
N GLY A 150 -6.96 -6.46 -8.42
CA GLY A 150 -7.87 -6.53 -7.29
C GLY A 150 -7.34 -7.29 -6.09
N ASP A 151 -6.21 -8.00 -6.19
CA ASP A 151 -5.62 -8.68 -5.02
C ASP A 151 -4.99 -7.68 -4.04
N ILE A 152 -5.15 -7.96 -2.75
CA ILE A 152 -4.35 -7.38 -1.66
C ILE A 152 -3.38 -8.45 -1.17
N VAL A 153 -2.10 -8.10 -1.04
CA VAL A 153 -1.01 -9.01 -0.64
C VAL A 153 -0.31 -8.45 0.58
N ALA A 154 -0.23 -9.25 1.64
CA ALA A 154 0.43 -8.95 2.89
C ALA A 154 1.86 -9.52 2.88
N ILE A 155 2.85 -8.66 3.12
CA ILE A 155 4.26 -9.02 3.19
C ILE A 155 4.77 -8.73 4.61
N PRO A 156 5.16 -9.76 5.39
CA PRO A 156 5.68 -9.57 6.73
C PRO A 156 7.01 -8.79 6.76
N PRO A 157 7.32 -8.12 7.88
CA PRO A 157 8.64 -7.53 8.08
C PRO A 157 9.72 -8.60 8.01
N GLY A 158 10.83 -8.29 7.33
CA GLY A 158 11.99 -9.16 7.16
C GLY A 158 11.81 -10.28 6.11
N ALA A 159 10.60 -10.51 5.58
CA ALA A 159 10.39 -11.52 4.55
C ALA A 159 10.97 -11.06 3.20
N ALA A 160 11.91 -11.85 2.66
CA ALA A 160 12.45 -11.61 1.34
C ALA A 160 11.38 -11.89 0.28
N HIS A 161 11.19 -10.97 -0.67
CA HIS A 161 10.17 -11.10 -1.69
C HIS A 161 10.62 -10.57 -3.05
N TRP A 162 10.04 -11.13 -4.10
CA TRP A 162 10.26 -10.75 -5.50
C TRP A 162 8.96 -10.89 -6.29
N CYS A 163 8.84 -10.18 -7.41
CA CYS A 163 7.64 -10.21 -8.24
C CYS A 163 7.98 -10.27 -9.74
N TYR A 164 7.38 -11.21 -10.45
CA TYR A 164 7.55 -11.41 -11.88
C TYR A 164 6.24 -11.16 -12.63
N ASN A 165 6.27 -10.32 -13.66
CA ASN A 165 5.15 -10.12 -14.57
C ASN A 165 5.22 -11.13 -15.71
N ASP A 166 4.39 -12.18 -15.63
CA ASP A 166 4.24 -13.20 -16.68
C ASP A 166 3.09 -12.90 -17.67
N GLY A 167 2.47 -11.73 -17.55
CA GLY A 167 1.43 -11.21 -18.44
C GLY A 167 1.98 -10.36 -19.59
N ASN A 168 1.05 -9.93 -20.45
CA ASN A 168 1.36 -9.12 -21.63
C ASN A 168 1.19 -7.61 -21.40
N GLU A 169 0.47 -7.23 -20.34
CA GLU A 169 0.28 -5.83 -19.94
C GLU A 169 1.21 -5.46 -18.78
N GLU A 170 1.32 -4.17 -18.48
CA GLU A 170 2.05 -3.72 -17.29
C GLU A 170 1.31 -4.13 -16.01
N LEU A 171 2.04 -4.79 -15.12
CA LEU A 171 1.62 -5.05 -13.75
C LEU A 171 1.86 -3.80 -12.90
N VAL A 172 0.81 -3.24 -12.33
CA VAL A 172 0.87 -2.04 -11.47
C VAL A 172 0.46 -2.41 -10.06
N ALA A 173 1.36 -2.16 -9.11
CA ALA A 173 1.17 -2.48 -7.70
C ALA A 173 1.40 -1.25 -6.82
N VAL A 174 0.38 -0.86 -6.06
CA VAL A 174 0.43 0.25 -5.10
C VAL A 174 0.52 -0.33 -3.70
N SER A 175 1.37 0.21 -2.85
CA SER A 175 1.58 -0.35 -1.51
C SER A 175 1.94 0.69 -0.48
N ILE A 176 1.62 0.40 0.78
CA ILE A 176 2.11 1.13 1.94
C ILE A 176 3.04 0.26 2.77
N ASN A 177 3.99 0.89 3.46
CA ASN A 177 4.80 0.27 4.50
C ASN A 177 4.54 1.03 5.80
N ASP A 178 4.25 0.30 6.88
CA ASP A 178 4.02 0.90 8.20
C ASP A 178 5.36 1.07 8.94
N LEU A 179 5.83 2.31 8.95
CA LEU A 179 7.08 2.72 9.61
C LEU A 179 6.95 2.74 11.13
N ASN A 180 5.73 2.84 11.67
CA ASN A 180 5.45 2.90 13.11
C ASN A 180 5.14 1.53 13.72
N HIS A 181 5.04 0.48 12.90
CA HIS A 181 4.79 -0.87 13.39
C HIS A 181 5.86 -1.34 14.38
N VAL A 182 5.46 -2.04 15.43
CA VAL A 182 6.34 -2.52 16.52
C VAL A 182 7.49 -3.42 16.07
N SER A 183 7.39 -4.02 14.88
CA SER A 183 8.47 -4.81 14.28
C SER A 183 9.63 -3.94 13.78
N ASN A 184 9.39 -2.68 13.47
CA ASN A 184 10.42 -1.75 13.01
C ASN A 184 11.15 -1.14 14.22
N GLN A 185 12.16 -1.83 14.71
CA GLN A 185 12.98 -1.40 15.85
C GLN A 185 14.12 -0.44 15.47
N LEU A 186 14.12 0.08 14.24
CA LEU A 186 15.16 0.98 13.74
C LEU A 186 14.77 2.43 13.99
N ASP A 187 14.11 3.04 13.02
CA ASP A 187 13.65 4.42 13.02
C ASP A 187 12.45 4.58 12.06
N GLN A 188 11.74 5.71 12.15
CA GLN A 188 10.63 6.05 11.24
C GLN A 188 11.15 6.52 9.87
N LYS A 189 12.04 5.75 9.25
CA LYS A 189 12.60 6.02 7.93
C LYS A 189 12.46 4.79 7.06
N PHE A 190 12.03 4.98 5.83
CA PHE A 190 11.95 3.88 4.89
C PHE A 190 13.32 3.26 4.57
N ARG A 191 13.39 1.93 4.62
CA ARG A 191 14.58 1.12 4.36
C ARG A 191 14.20 -0.11 3.57
N ALA A 192 14.86 -0.32 2.45
CA ALA A 192 14.70 -1.50 1.61
C ALA A 192 16.05 -2.17 1.38
N PHE A 193 16.17 -3.40 1.85
CA PHE A 193 17.41 -4.17 1.73
C PHE A 193 17.30 -5.08 0.52
N TYR A 194 17.96 -4.70 -0.58
CA TYR A 194 17.95 -5.48 -1.80
C TYR A 194 18.98 -6.60 -1.74
N LEU A 195 18.63 -7.76 -2.31
CA LEU A 195 19.52 -8.92 -2.44
C LEU A 195 20.15 -9.00 -3.84
N ALA A 196 19.72 -8.13 -4.76
CA ALA A 196 20.27 -7.98 -6.09
C ALA A 196 19.93 -6.59 -6.64
N GLY A 197 20.71 -6.12 -7.63
CA GLY A 197 20.48 -4.84 -8.29
C GLY A 197 20.86 -3.63 -7.43
N GLY A 198 20.21 -2.50 -7.65
CA GLY A 198 20.49 -1.27 -6.90
C GLY A 198 20.28 -0.02 -7.75
N VAL A 199 20.22 1.14 -7.11
CA VAL A 199 20.11 2.42 -7.84
C VAL A 199 21.52 2.94 -8.18
N PRO A 200 21.84 3.17 -9.47
CA PRO A 200 23.12 3.67 -9.91
C PRO A 200 23.42 5.07 -9.34
N LYS A 201 24.71 5.42 -9.27
CA LYS A 201 25.14 6.77 -8.90
C LYS A 201 24.69 7.77 -9.97
N GLY A 202 24.00 8.83 -9.55
CA GLY A 202 23.71 9.97 -10.42
C GLY A 202 23.34 11.23 -9.63
N GLY A 203 22.56 12.14 -10.21
CA GLY A 203 22.35 13.50 -9.69
C GLY A 203 21.73 13.58 -8.28
N ARG A 204 21.63 14.79 -7.71
CA ARG A 204 21.15 15.03 -6.32
C ARG A 204 19.83 14.34 -5.95
N SER A 205 18.88 14.16 -6.88
CA SER A 205 17.62 13.44 -6.63
C SER A 205 17.79 11.92 -6.50
N GLN A 206 18.84 11.34 -7.09
CA GLN A 206 19.17 9.92 -7.00
C GLN A 206 19.99 9.59 -5.75
N GLU A 207 20.60 10.58 -5.08
CA GLU A 207 21.41 10.32 -3.87
C GLU A 207 20.55 9.82 -2.69
N GLN A 208 19.33 10.34 -2.54
CA GLN A 208 18.38 9.84 -1.53
C GLN A 208 17.88 8.44 -1.89
N ALA A 209 17.52 8.20 -3.16
CA ALA A 209 17.14 6.89 -3.67
C ALA A 209 18.23 5.84 -3.44
N GLN A 210 19.48 6.21 -3.71
CA GLN A 210 20.64 5.35 -3.54
C GLN A 210 20.87 4.95 -2.08
N ARG A 211 20.57 5.82 -1.12
CA ARG A 211 20.68 5.45 0.31
C ARG A 211 19.56 4.51 0.77
N THR A 212 18.45 4.48 0.03
CA THR A 212 17.27 3.67 0.36
C THR A 212 17.32 2.29 -0.30
N PHE A 213 17.84 2.20 -1.52
CA PHE A 213 17.78 1.01 -2.37
C PHE A 213 19.17 0.46 -2.68
N GLN A 214 19.78 -0.23 -1.72
CA GLN A 214 21.11 -0.83 -1.86
C GLN A 214 21.07 -2.34 -1.82
N ASN A 215 21.89 -2.95 -2.67
CA ASN A 215 22.23 -4.36 -2.58
C ASN A 215 23.19 -4.61 -1.42
N ILE A 216 22.74 -5.39 -0.44
CA ILE A 216 23.52 -5.67 0.77
C ILE A 216 24.80 -6.44 0.48
N PHE A 217 24.83 -7.26 -0.58
CA PHE A 217 26.02 -8.05 -0.92
C PHE A 217 27.23 -7.18 -1.22
N ARG A 218 27.01 -5.96 -1.72
CA ARG A 218 28.06 -5.00 -2.10
C ARG A 218 29.03 -4.68 -0.96
N ALA A 219 28.55 -4.69 0.28
CA ALA A 219 29.36 -4.30 1.43
C ALA A 219 30.14 -5.46 2.06
N PHE A 220 29.84 -6.70 1.70
CA PHE A 220 30.54 -7.86 2.24
C PHE A 220 31.88 -8.12 1.52
N ASP A 221 32.83 -8.69 2.26
CA ASP A 221 34.05 -9.21 1.67
C ASP A 221 33.75 -10.36 0.70
N SER A 222 34.27 -10.27 -0.52
CA SER A 222 33.94 -11.24 -1.58
C SER A 222 34.45 -12.65 -1.27
N ASN A 223 35.61 -12.77 -0.60
CA ASN A 223 36.19 -14.08 -0.28
C ASN A 223 35.45 -14.75 0.86
N LEU A 224 35.11 -13.99 1.91
CA LEU A 224 34.28 -14.47 3.02
C LEU A 224 32.92 -14.97 2.52
N MET A 225 32.31 -14.25 1.57
CA MET A 225 31.04 -14.68 1.00
C MET A 225 31.19 -15.88 0.08
N ALA A 226 32.29 -15.97 -0.67
CA ALA A 226 32.57 -17.12 -1.52
C ALA A 226 32.73 -18.39 -0.67
N GLU A 227 33.40 -18.28 0.48
CA GLU A 227 33.50 -19.34 1.47
C GLU A 227 32.12 -19.71 2.04
N ALA A 228 31.34 -18.72 2.50
CA ALA A 228 30.03 -18.97 3.11
C ALA A 228 29.03 -19.66 2.16
N PHE A 229 29.04 -19.29 0.88
CA PHE A 229 28.21 -19.93 -0.15
C PHE A 229 28.85 -21.17 -0.77
N ASN A 230 30.12 -21.46 -0.47
CA ASN A 230 30.94 -22.49 -1.11
C ASN A 230 30.92 -22.39 -2.66
N VAL A 231 31.19 -21.18 -3.16
CA VAL A 231 31.24 -20.86 -4.60
C VAL A 231 32.52 -20.11 -4.95
N SER A 232 32.75 -19.86 -6.24
CA SER A 232 33.91 -19.08 -6.66
C SER A 232 33.76 -17.59 -6.30
N PRO A 233 34.87 -16.87 -5.98
CA PRO A 233 34.83 -15.43 -5.75
C PRO A 233 34.24 -14.63 -6.91
N GLU A 234 34.42 -15.10 -8.15
CA GLU A 234 33.84 -14.47 -9.35
C GLU A 234 32.30 -14.53 -9.33
N THR A 235 31.73 -15.59 -8.75
CA THR A 235 30.27 -15.73 -8.59
C THR A 235 29.73 -14.66 -7.63
N VAL A 236 30.40 -14.46 -6.49
CA VAL A 236 30.05 -13.40 -5.53
C VAL A 236 30.25 -12.03 -6.15
N GLN A 237 31.33 -11.80 -6.89
CA GLN A 237 31.56 -10.53 -7.58
C GLN A 237 30.42 -10.20 -8.57
N ARG A 238 29.84 -11.21 -9.24
CA ARG A 238 28.64 -11.01 -10.07
C ARG A 238 27.41 -10.61 -9.24
N MET A 239 27.22 -11.19 -8.06
CA MET A 239 26.14 -10.81 -7.14
C MET A 239 26.31 -9.37 -6.62
N GLN A 240 27.55 -8.91 -6.47
CA GLN A 240 27.90 -7.58 -5.97
C GLN A 240 27.91 -6.49 -7.06
N LYS A 241 27.95 -6.88 -8.35
CA LYS A 241 28.09 -5.95 -9.46
C LYS A 241 26.78 -5.20 -9.73
N GLU A 242 26.86 -3.87 -9.72
CA GLU A 242 25.80 -3.00 -10.25
C GLU A 242 26.03 -2.77 -11.74
N GLU A 243 25.08 -3.19 -12.57
CA GLU A 243 25.00 -2.73 -13.95
C GLU A 243 24.17 -1.45 -13.96
N GLU A 244 24.81 -0.32 -14.33
CA GLU A 244 24.28 1.03 -14.17
C GLU A 244 22.88 1.25 -14.74
N GLN A 245 22.41 0.40 -15.66
CA GLN A 245 21.13 0.58 -16.35
C GLN A 245 20.03 -0.40 -15.93
N ARG A 246 20.30 -1.36 -15.04
CA ARG A 246 19.34 -2.43 -14.72
C ARG A 246 18.39 -2.07 -13.58
N GLY A 247 18.88 -1.36 -12.57
CA GLY A 247 18.06 -0.81 -11.49
C GLY A 247 17.47 -1.89 -10.56
N LEU A 248 16.21 -1.68 -10.15
CA LEU A 248 15.47 -2.50 -9.18
C LEU A 248 14.56 -3.54 -9.86
N ILE A 249 14.28 -3.35 -11.14
CA ILE A 249 13.38 -4.18 -11.94
C ILE A 249 14.10 -4.52 -13.25
N VAL A 250 14.31 -5.80 -13.53
CA VAL A 250 15.06 -6.26 -14.71
C VAL A 250 14.15 -6.94 -15.72
N ILE A 251 14.54 -7.02 -16.98
CA ILE A 251 13.83 -7.85 -17.96
C ILE A 251 14.42 -9.25 -17.94
N ALA A 252 13.57 -10.26 -17.75
CA ALA A 252 13.96 -11.65 -17.94
C ALA A 252 14.14 -11.92 -19.45
N LYS A 253 15.34 -12.38 -19.84
CA LYS A 253 15.65 -12.70 -21.25
C LYS A 253 14.73 -13.79 -21.81
N GLU A 254 14.41 -14.76 -20.97
CA GLU A 254 13.50 -15.85 -21.27
C GLU A 254 12.36 -15.85 -20.25
N ARG A 255 11.18 -16.30 -20.67
CA ARG A 255 10.02 -16.40 -19.79
C ARG A 255 10.34 -17.33 -18.63
N MET A 256 10.29 -16.81 -17.41
CA MET A 256 10.56 -17.59 -16.20
C MET A 256 9.51 -18.68 -16.01
N SER A 257 9.95 -19.85 -15.57
CA SER A 257 9.10 -21.00 -15.23
C SER A 257 9.49 -21.52 -13.85
N PHE A 258 8.49 -21.83 -13.04
CA PHE A 258 8.64 -22.25 -11.64
C PHE A 258 7.84 -23.52 -11.39
N ILE A 259 8.23 -24.29 -10.37
CA ILE A 259 7.41 -25.38 -9.86
C ILE A 259 6.20 -24.75 -9.18
N ARG A 260 4.98 -25.02 -9.66
CA ARG A 260 3.76 -24.44 -9.09
C ARG A 260 2.58 -25.41 -9.18
N ALA A 261 1.62 -25.29 -8.27
CA ALA A 261 0.40 -26.07 -8.27
C ALA A 261 -0.63 -25.45 -9.23
N ASP A 262 -1.52 -26.27 -9.78
CA ASP A 262 -2.62 -25.81 -10.63
C ASP A 262 -3.67 -25.05 -9.81
N GLU A 263 -4.05 -23.87 -10.29
CA GLU A 263 -4.92 -22.92 -9.58
C GLU A 263 -6.32 -23.47 -9.25
N GLU A 264 -6.83 -24.43 -10.03
CA GLU A 264 -8.15 -25.05 -9.82
C GLU A 264 -8.23 -25.86 -8.52
N ARG A 265 -7.09 -26.35 -8.01
CA ARG A 265 -7.05 -27.13 -6.76
C ARG A 265 -6.88 -26.26 -5.52
N GLU A 266 -6.29 -25.06 -5.62
CA GLU A 266 -6.16 -24.12 -4.49
C GLU A 266 -7.52 -23.59 -3.99
N SER A 267 -8.54 -23.59 -4.85
CA SER A 267 -9.90 -23.15 -4.51
C SER A 267 -10.73 -24.23 -3.81
N GLY A 268 -10.33 -25.51 -3.92
CA GLY A 268 -11.12 -26.67 -3.49
C GLY A 268 -10.53 -27.49 -2.35
N SER A 269 -9.25 -27.29 -1.99
CA SER A 269 -8.58 -28.09 -0.96
C SER A 269 -8.63 -27.41 0.41
N ARG A 270 -9.77 -27.50 1.10
CA ARG A 270 -9.74 -27.67 2.57
C ARG A 270 -9.34 -29.12 2.84
N GLN A 271 -8.09 -29.47 2.53
CA GLN A 271 -7.59 -30.80 2.84
C GLN A 271 -7.21 -30.80 4.31
N GLN A 272 -8.02 -31.51 5.09
CA GLN A 272 -7.77 -31.87 6.48
C GLN A 272 -6.65 -32.91 6.50
N SER A 273 -5.42 -32.53 6.89
CA SER A 273 -4.34 -33.48 7.21
C SER A 273 -3.08 -32.82 7.79
N ASP A 274 -2.73 -33.21 9.02
CA ASP A 274 -1.43 -33.17 9.75
C ASP A 274 -0.89 -31.89 10.44
N ASN A 275 -0.86 -31.93 11.77
CA ASN A 275 -0.50 -30.81 12.66
C ASN A 275 1.01 -30.50 12.72
N GLY A 276 1.60 -29.96 11.64
CA GLY A 276 2.97 -29.41 11.62
C GLY A 276 3.03 -27.87 11.70
N ILE A 277 4.16 -27.30 12.14
CA ILE A 277 4.45 -25.84 12.03
C ILE A 277 4.40 -25.38 10.56
N GLU A 278 4.75 -26.28 9.64
CA GLU A 278 4.64 -26.07 8.19
C GLU A 278 3.19 -25.78 7.74
N GLU A 279 2.18 -26.11 8.55
CA GLU A 279 0.76 -25.92 8.23
C GLU A 279 0.08 -24.74 8.94
N THR A 280 0.80 -23.97 9.76
CA THR A 280 0.21 -22.82 10.47
C THR A 280 0.76 -21.49 10.00
N TYR A 281 2.06 -21.21 10.20
CA TYR A 281 2.70 -19.94 9.81
C TYR A 281 3.19 -19.96 8.36
N CYS A 282 3.84 -21.05 7.94
CA CYS A 282 4.46 -21.17 6.62
C CYS A 282 3.45 -21.32 5.47
N SER A 283 2.22 -21.74 5.78
CA SER A 283 1.12 -21.95 4.83
C SER A 283 0.05 -20.86 4.90
N MET A 284 0.24 -19.81 5.71
CA MET A 284 -0.75 -18.74 5.87
C MET A 284 -1.11 -18.14 4.52
N SER A 285 -2.40 -17.88 4.32
CA SER A 285 -2.81 -17.08 3.17
C SER A 285 -2.22 -15.68 3.30
N ILE A 286 -1.46 -15.27 2.29
CA ILE A 286 -0.85 -13.94 2.20
C ILE A 286 -1.66 -12.97 1.35
N ARG A 287 -2.67 -13.47 0.62
CA ARG A 287 -3.44 -12.65 -0.31
C ARG A 287 -4.91 -13.00 -0.31
N THR A 288 -5.73 -12.04 -0.71
CA THR A 288 -7.12 -12.25 -1.08
C THR A 288 -7.56 -11.17 -2.06
N SER A 289 -8.69 -11.35 -2.74
CA SER A 289 -9.21 -10.34 -3.66
C SER A 289 -10.09 -9.32 -2.93
N LEU A 290 -9.77 -8.04 -3.10
CA LEU A 290 -10.61 -6.92 -2.67
C LEU A 290 -11.79 -6.67 -3.62
N GLU A 291 -11.75 -7.21 -4.84
CA GLU A 291 -12.75 -6.90 -5.88
C GLU A 291 -13.87 -7.95 -6.01
N ASN A 292 -13.81 -9.04 -5.24
CA ASN A 292 -14.85 -10.07 -5.27
C ASN A 292 -16.23 -9.45 -4.93
N ARG A 293 -17.15 -9.49 -5.90
CA ARG A 293 -18.47 -8.87 -5.77
C ARG A 293 -19.33 -9.50 -4.67
N ARG A 294 -19.07 -10.77 -4.32
CA ARG A 294 -19.81 -11.49 -3.28
C ARG A 294 -19.37 -11.12 -1.87
N ASP A 295 -18.23 -10.46 -1.73
CA ASP A 295 -17.59 -10.21 -0.42
C ASP A 295 -17.79 -8.76 0.06
N ALA A 296 -18.67 -7.98 -0.57
CA ALA A 296 -18.96 -6.61 -0.15
C ALA A 296 -19.60 -6.59 1.25
N ASP A 297 -18.92 -5.98 2.21
CA ASP A 297 -19.42 -5.80 3.58
C ASP A 297 -20.50 -4.73 3.67
N ILE A 298 -20.40 -3.72 2.83
CA ILE A 298 -21.37 -2.63 2.73
C ILE A 298 -21.83 -2.54 1.29
N TYR A 299 -23.14 -2.66 1.07
CA TYR A 299 -23.74 -2.59 -0.26
C TYR A 299 -25.00 -1.72 -0.27
N SER A 300 -25.08 -0.82 -1.23
CA SER A 300 -26.25 -0.03 -1.52
C SER A 300 -26.50 0.00 -3.03
N ARG A 301 -27.69 -0.47 -3.45
CA ARG A 301 -28.10 -0.49 -4.86
C ARG A 301 -28.05 0.88 -5.54
N GLN A 302 -28.16 1.95 -4.77
CA GLN A 302 -28.24 3.33 -5.27
C GLN A 302 -27.00 4.17 -4.96
N ALA A 303 -26.07 3.67 -4.12
CA ALA A 303 -24.92 4.46 -3.68
C ALA A 303 -23.57 3.83 -4.04
N GLY A 304 -23.45 2.50 -4.02
CA GLY A 304 -22.20 1.80 -4.30
C GLY A 304 -21.95 0.61 -3.38
N LYS A 305 -20.68 0.24 -3.23
CA LYS A 305 -20.25 -0.85 -2.35
C LYS A 305 -18.87 -0.59 -1.74
N SER A 306 -18.58 -1.28 -0.65
CA SER A 306 -17.28 -1.32 0.01
C SER A 306 -17.00 -2.74 0.50
N ASN A 307 -15.76 -3.19 0.31
CA ASN A 307 -15.24 -4.47 0.79
C ASN A 307 -13.97 -4.20 1.61
N VAL A 308 -13.99 -4.60 2.86
CA VAL A 308 -12.88 -4.49 3.81
C VAL A 308 -12.24 -5.86 3.98
N VAL A 309 -10.94 -5.94 3.80
CA VAL A 309 -10.11 -7.10 4.15
C VAL A 309 -9.34 -6.76 5.42
N ASP A 310 -9.76 -7.39 6.51
CA ASP A 310 -9.23 -7.25 7.86
C ASP A 310 -8.59 -8.57 8.33
N SER A 311 -8.17 -8.65 9.59
CA SER A 311 -7.59 -9.87 10.17
C SER A 311 -8.54 -11.06 10.25
N ASN A 312 -9.85 -10.86 10.08
CA ASN A 312 -10.82 -11.96 10.02
C ASN A 312 -10.84 -12.60 8.62
N LYS A 313 -10.77 -11.78 7.56
CA LYS A 313 -10.73 -12.28 6.16
C LYS A 313 -9.36 -12.76 5.72
N LEU A 314 -8.28 -12.14 6.22
CA LEU A 314 -6.91 -12.48 5.88
C LEU A 314 -6.07 -12.57 7.17
N PRO A 315 -5.96 -13.77 7.80
CA PRO A 315 -5.41 -13.91 9.16
C PRO A 315 -3.99 -13.37 9.39
N ILE A 316 -3.16 -13.32 8.34
CA ILE A 316 -1.80 -12.77 8.45
C ILE A 316 -1.82 -11.29 8.85
N LEU A 317 -2.89 -10.56 8.54
CA LEU A 317 -3.08 -9.17 8.93
C LEU A 317 -3.15 -8.96 10.45
N LYS A 318 -3.41 -10.00 11.23
CA LYS A 318 -3.27 -9.94 12.69
C LYS A 318 -1.83 -9.65 13.13
N TYR A 319 -0.83 -10.10 12.37
CA TYR A 319 0.59 -9.90 12.66
C TYR A 319 1.14 -8.60 12.08
N LEU A 320 0.53 -8.11 11.00
CA LEU A 320 0.91 -6.84 10.38
C LEU A 320 0.21 -5.64 11.03
N ASP A 321 -0.90 -5.88 11.74
CA ASP A 321 -1.83 -4.85 12.24
C ASP A 321 -2.24 -3.84 11.17
N LEU A 322 -2.53 -4.35 9.97
CA LEU A 322 -2.97 -3.56 8.81
C LEU A 322 -4.26 -4.13 8.22
N SER A 323 -5.04 -3.31 7.55
CA SER A 323 -6.19 -3.73 6.75
C SER A 323 -6.32 -2.90 5.49
N ALA A 324 -7.17 -3.34 4.57
CA ALA A 324 -7.46 -2.59 3.35
C ALA A 324 -8.95 -2.59 3.02
N GLU A 325 -9.40 -1.52 2.39
CA GLU A 325 -10.75 -1.36 1.87
C GLU A 325 -10.69 -1.06 0.38
N LYS A 326 -11.56 -1.70 -0.41
CA LYS A 326 -11.87 -1.28 -1.78
C LYS A 326 -13.31 -0.80 -1.81
N GLY A 327 -13.49 0.45 -2.18
CA GLY A 327 -14.80 1.08 -2.31
C GLY A 327 -15.09 1.60 -3.71
N ASN A 328 -16.38 1.68 -4.01
CA ASN A 328 -16.88 2.50 -5.11
C ASN A 328 -18.15 3.23 -4.72
N LEU A 329 -18.27 4.47 -5.17
CA LEU A 329 -19.48 5.28 -5.14
C LEU A 329 -19.98 5.48 -6.56
N TYR A 330 -21.28 5.28 -6.76
CA TYR A 330 -21.95 5.64 -8.00
C TYR A 330 -22.00 7.16 -8.18
N PRO A 331 -22.30 7.66 -9.40
CA PRO A 331 -22.34 9.09 -9.65
C PRO A 331 -23.20 9.84 -8.63
N ASN A 332 -22.66 10.93 -8.08
CA ASN A 332 -23.30 11.77 -7.08
C ASN A 332 -23.63 11.11 -5.73
N ALA A 333 -23.30 9.83 -5.53
CA ALA A 333 -23.45 9.17 -4.24
C ALA A 333 -22.41 9.71 -3.25
N MET A 334 -22.65 9.48 -1.97
CA MET A 334 -21.83 10.04 -0.89
C MET A 334 -21.50 8.99 0.14
N MET A 335 -20.27 9.00 0.64
CA MET A 335 -19.92 8.32 1.88
C MET A 335 -20.39 9.17 3.06
N SER A 336 -21.15 8.58 3.97
CA SER A 336 -21.63 9.24 5.19
C SER A 336 -20.45 9.88 5.92
N PRO A 337 -20.58 11.13 6.38
CA PRO A 337 -19.56 11.73 7.23
C PRO A 337 -19.24 10.79 8.39
N ASN A 338 -17.98 10.47 8.62
CA ASN A 338 -17.57 9.49 9.61
C ASN A 338 -16.16 9.77 10.13
N TRP A 339 -15.78 9.12 11.22
CA TRP A 339 -14.39 9.06 11.67
C TRP A 339 -13.97 7.62 11.95
N ALA A 340 -12.70 7.32 11.71
CA ALA A 340 -12.05 6.09 12.14
C ALA A 340 -11.67 6.20 13.63
N VAL A 341 -11.98 5.16 14.42
CA VAL A 341 -11.75 5.14 15.87
C VAL A 341 -10.34 4.69 16.22
N ASN A 342 -9.75 3.80 15.44
CA ASN A 342 -8.52 3.08 15.78
C ASN A 342 -7.51 3.00 14.63
N SER A 343 -7.64 3.85 13.60
CA SER A 343 -6.71 3.82 12.46
C SER A 343 -6.59 5.17 11.76
N HIS A 344 -5.45 5.37 11.10
CA HIS A 344 -5.33 6.28 9.97
C HIS A 344 -5.81 5.56 8.71
N SER A 345 -6.35 6.29 7.73
CA SER A 345 -6.72 5.76 6.42
C SER A 345 -5.90 6.44 5.33
N ILE A 346 -5.08 5.68 4.61
CA ILE A 346 -4.29 6.14 3.46
C ILE A 346 -5.09 5.80 2.20
N VAL A 347 -5.71 6.81 1.60
CA VAL A 347 -6.64 6.65 0.48
C VAL A 347 -5.90 6.87 -0.83
N TYR A 348 -5.97 5.91 -1.75
CA TYR A 348 -5.50 5.99 -3.13
C TYR A 348 -6.68 5.91 -4.09
N VAL A 349 -6.82 6.90 -4.97
CA VAL A 349 -7.92 6.97 -5.93
C VAL A 349 -7.59 6.13 -7.17
N THR A 350 -8.31 5.03 -7.35
CA THR A 350 -8.07 4.11 -8.48
C THR A 350 -8.81 4.54 -9.75
N ARG A 351 -9.97 5.21 -9.62
CA ARG A 351 -10.78 5.65 -10.78
C ARG A 351 -11.75 6.77 -10.41
N GLY A 352 -12.04 7.63 -11.38
CA GLY A 352 -13.06 8.68 -11.26
C GLY A 352 -12.61 9.82 -10.38
N GLU A 353 -13.56 10.46 -9.72
CA GLU A 353 -13.32 11.67 -8.95
C GLU A 353 -14.30 11.85 -7.79
N ALA A 354 -13.90 12.56 -6.75
CA ALA A 354 -14.79 12.93 -5.65
C ALA A 354 -14.45 14.31 -5.07
N GLN A 355 -15.47 14.98 -4.52
CA GLN A 355 -15.26 16.07 -3.58
C GLN A 355 -15.06 15.46 -2.19
N VAL A 356 -13.88 15.66 -1.59
CA VAL A 356 -13.52 15.13 -0.28
C VAL A 356 -13.42 16.26 0.72
N GLN A 357 -13.96 16.03 1.92
CA GLN A 357 -13.80 16.93 3.06
C GLN A 357 -13.20 16.19 4.23
N VAL A 358 -12.25 16.83 4.91
CA VAL A 358 -11.66 16.35 6.17
C VAL A 358 -11.68 17.50 7.18
N VAL A 359 -12.16 17.21 8.39
CA VAL A 359 -12.37 18.18 9.48
C VAL A 359 -11.63 17.72 10.73
N SER A 360 -10.93 18.66 11.36
CA SER A 360 -10.13 18.44 12.57
C SER A 360 -10.96 18.51 13.86
N HIS A 361 -10.30 18.19 14.98
CA HIS A 361 -10.86 18.36 16.32
C HIS A 361 -11.16 19.82 16.68
N THR A 362 -10.56 20.81 16.02
CA THR A 362 -10.87 22.25 16.20
C THR A 362 -12.12 22.68 15.43
N GLY A 363 -12.69 21.80 14.60
CA GLY A 363 -13.80 22.11 13.70
C GLY A 363 -13.35 22.78 12.39
N GLU A 364 -12.04 22.92 12.16
CA GLU A 364 -11.49 23.47 10.94
C GLU A 364 -11.48 22.43 9.81
N SER A 365 -11.82 22.87 8.59
CA SER A 365 -11.73 22.04 7.39
C SER A 365 -10.27 22.03 6.92
N LEU A 366 -9.60 20.88 7.09
CA LEU A 366 -8.22 20.68 6.65
C LEU A 366 -8.12 20.33 5.15
N MET A 367 -9.20 19.81 4.59
CA MET A 367 -9.32 19.47 3.18
C MET A 367 -10.75 19.75 2.74
N ASN A 368 -10.90 20.38 1.57
CA ASN A 368 -12.16 20.52 0.86
C ASN A 368 -11.87 20.54 -0.64
N ASP A 369 -11.27 19.46 -1.12
CA ASP A 369 -10.63 19.40 -2.43
C ASP A 369 -11.30 18.35 -3.32
N ARG A 370 -11.22 18.56 -4.63
CA ARG A 370 -11.57 17.55 -5.62
C ARG A 370 -10.37 16.64 -5.84
N VAL A 371 -10.55 15.35 -5.59
CA VAL A 371 -9.54 14.31 -5.82
C VAL A 371 -9.84 13.55 -7.10
N ASN A 372 -8.79 13.10 -7.78
CA ASN A 372 -8.85 12.42 -9.08
C ASN A 372 -8.00 11.15 -9.05
N GLN A 373 -8.14 10.32 -10.09
CA GLN A 373 -7.34 9.10 -10.25
C GLN A 373 -5.83 9.34 -10.07
N GLY A 374 -5.20 8.45 -9.31
CA GLY A 374 -3.78 8.48 -8.96
C GLY A 374 -3.47 9.30 -7.69
N ASP A 375 -4.40 10.14 -7.23
CA ASP A 375 -4.19 10.93 -6.03
C ASP A 375 -4.15 10.04 -4.80
N MET A 376 -3.26 10.38 -3.86
CA MET A 376 -3.18 9.79 -2.54
C MET A 376 -3.32 10.86 -1.46
N PHE A 377 -4.01 10.55 -0.36
CA PHE A 377 -4.10 11.42 0.80
C PHE A 377 -4.35 10.60 2.07
N VAL A 378 -4.07 11.20 3.23
CA VAL A 378 -4.28 10.56 4.54
C VAL A 378 -5.48 11.19 5.24
N ILE A 379 -6.35 10.35 5.81
CA ILE A 379 -7.36 10.73 6.79
C ILE A 379 -6.85 10.25 8.15
N PRO A 380 -6.41 11.16 9.05
CA PRO A 380 -5.91 10.74 10.34
C PRO A 380 -7.01 10.19 11.26
N GLN A 381 -6.64 9.34 12.21
CA GLN A 381 -7.55 8.82 13.22
C GLN A 381 -8.35 9.93 13.92
N TYR A 382 -9.64 9.71 14.13
CA TYR A 382 -10.62 10.67 14.68
C TYR A 382 -10.93 11.92 13.85
N TYR A 383 -10.20 12.20 12.77
CA TYR A 383 -10.60 13.28 11.87
C TYR A 383 -11.86 12.87 11.12
N THR A 384 -12.82 13.78 11.05
CA THR A 384 -14.10 13.49 10.39
C THR A 384 -13.94 13.70 8.90
N SER A 385 -14.35 12.74 8.09
CA SER A 385 -14.26 12.81 6.64
C SER A 385 -15.56 12.44 5.94
N THR A 386 -15.75 12.96 4.73
CA THR A 386 -16.81 12.55 3.81
C THR A 386 -16.32 12.69 2.38
N ALA A 387 -16.90 11.91 1.47
CA ALA A 387 -16.63 12.00 0.04
C ALA A 387 -17.94 11.98 -0.73
N ARG A 388 -18.09 12.87 -1.70
CA ARG A 388 -19.18 12.83 -2.69
C ARG A 388 -18.58 12.55 -4.07
N ALA A 389 -19.00 11.47 -4.69
CA ALA A 389 -18.57 11.11 -6.03
C ALA A 389 -19.00 12.17 -7.05
N GLY A 390 -18.15 12.40 -8.05
CA GLY A 390 -18.48 13.20 -9.21
C GLY A 390 -19.43 12.48 -10.17
N ASN A 391 -19.42 12.90 -11.43
CA ASN A 391 -20.33 12.39 -12.44
C ASN A 391 -19.89 11.03 -12.99
N ASN A 392 -18.60 10.71 -12.92
CA ASN A 392 -18.07 9.42 -13.39
C ASN A 392 -17.98 8.36 -12.28
N GLY A 393 -18.57 8.64 -11.11
CA GLY A 393 -18.37 7.84 -9.92
C GLY A 393 -16.99 8.05 -9.29
N PHE A 394 -16.72 7.31 -8.22
CA PHE A 394 -15.48 7.40 -7.46
C PHE A 394 -15.08 6.02 -6.98
N GLU A 395 -13.84 5.62 -7.22
CA GLU A 395 -13.29 4.38 -6.72
C GLU A 395 -11.94 4.59 -6.05
N TRP A 396 -11.77 3.93 -4.92
CA TRP A 396 -10.57 4.05 -4.10
C TRP A 396 -10.17 2.71 -3.51
N VAL A 397 -8.90 2.62 -3.15
CA VAL A 397 -8.40 1.69 -2.14
C VAL A 397 -7.93 2.50 -0.95
N ALA A 398 -8.33 2.10 0.26
CA ALA A 398 -7.79 2.67 1.50
C ALA A 398 -6.98 1.62 2.23
N PHE A 399 -5.76 1.96 2.62
CA PHE A 399 -4.97 1.16 3.56
C PHE A 399 -5.17 1.73 4.96
N MET A 400 -5.38 0.87 5.94
CA MET A 400 -5.69 1.27 7.32
C MET A 400 -4.65 0.71 8.28
N THR A 401 -4.18 1.56 9.20
CA THR A 401 -3.13 1.24 10.18
C THR A 401 -3.65 0.45 11.38
N THR A 402 -4.52 -0.53 11.12
CA THR A 402 -4.99 -1.50 12.12
C THR A 402 -5.49 -2.75 11.40
N GLY A 403 -5.38 -3.91 12.03
CA GLY A 403 -5.93 -5.17 11.54
C GLY A 403 -7.45 -5.28 11.64
N LEU A 404 -8.12 -4.44 12.44
CA LEU A 404 -9.57 -4.50 12.70
C LEU A 404 -10.17 -3.08 12.69
N PRO A 405 -10.43 -2.49 11.51
CA PRO A 405 -10.82 -1.09 11.40
C PRO A 405 -12.24 -0.84 11.92
N LEU A 406 -12.41 0.24 12.69
CA LEU A 406 -13.70 0.64 13.25
C LEU A 406 -14.04 2.09 12.85
N HIS A 407 -15.23 2.28 12.28
CA HIS A 407 -15.73 3.58 11.84
C HIS A 407 -17.05 3.94 12.53
N ASN A 408 -17.24 5.23 12.81
CA ASN A 408 -18.48 5.79 13.34
C ASN A 408 -19.12 6.75 12.33
N PRO A 409 -20.22 6.36 11.66
CA PRO A 409 -20.95 7.27 10.78
C PRO A 409 -21.74 8.31 11.58
N LEU A 410 -21.82 9.53 11.07
CA LEU A 410 -22.61 10.65 11.59
C LEU A 410 -24.04 10.66 11.04
N ALA A 411 -24.24 10.16 9.82
CA ALA A 411 -25.56 10.07 9.19
C ALA A 411 -25.89 8.64 8.71
N GLY A 412 -27.18 8.31 8.69
CA GLY A 412 -27.67 6.99 8.24
C GLY A 412 -28.06 6.06 9.38
N TYR A 413 -28.36 4.81 9.02
CA TYR A 413 -29.01 3.81 9.87
C TYR A 413 -28.18 3.42 11.11
N THR A 414 -26.86 3.37 11.00
CA THR A 414 -25.93 3.03 12.10
C THR A 414 -25.27 4.27 12.71
N SER A 415 -25.81 5.47 12.46
CA SER A 415 -25.13 6.69 12.86
C SER A 415 -25.21 7.04 14.34
N VAL A 416 -24.20 7.77 14.82
CA VAL A 416 -24.16 8.31 16.18
C VAL A 416 -25.36 9.23 16.44
N ILE A 417 -25.75 10.08 15.48
CA ILE A 417 -26.93 10.94 15.60
C ILE A 417 -28.21 10.11 15.77
N LYS A 418 -28.35 9.00 15.05
CA LYS A 418 -29.49 8.09 15.24
C LYS A 418 -29.46 7.37 16.59
N GLY A 419 -28.27 7.09 17.12
CA GLY A 419 -28.08 6.50 18.46
C GLY A 419 -28.47 7.43 19.62
N MET A 420 -28.39 8.76 19.46
CA MET A 420 -28.66 9.71 20.54
C MET A 420 -30.16 9.82 20.88
N PRO A 421 -30.55 9.97 22.17
CA PRO A 421 -31.93 10.27 22.54
C PRO A 421 -32.43 11.57 21.87
N LEU A 422 -33.73 11.60 21.54
CA LEU A 422 -34.31 12.75 20.83
C LEU A 422 -34.08 14.07 21.58
N GLN A 423 -34.23 14.04 22.91
CA GLN A 423 -34.04 15.21 23.76
C GLN A 423 -32.61 15.73 23.78
N VAL A 424 -31.60 14.87 23.60
CA VAL A 424 -30.21 15.33 23.47
C VAL A 424 -30.08 16.22 22.23
N LEU A 425 -30.63 15.77 21.09
CA LEU A 425 -30.56 16.53 19.85
C LEU A 425 -31.39 17.82 19.89
N THR A 426 -32.60 17.79 20.46
CA THR A 426 -33.45 18.99 20.55
C THR A 426 -32.82 20.08 21.41
N ASN A 427 -32.21 19.70 22.54
CA ASN A 427 -31.55 20.65 23.43
C ASN A 427 -30.18 21.11 22.88
N ALA A 428 -29.37 20.18 22.37
CA ALA A 428 -28.03 20.52 21.85
C ALA A 428 -28.07 21.44 20.63
N TYR A 429 -29.04 21.23 19.72
CA TYR A 429 -29.15 22.01 18.49
C TYR A 429 -30.25 23.08 18.53
N GLN A 430 -31.00 23.19 19.64
CA GLN A 430 -32.13 24.11 19.79
C GLN A 430 -33.17 23.95 18.66
N ILE A 431 -33.50 22.70 18.34
CA ILE A 431 -34.43 22.33 17.25
C ILE A 431 -35.69 21.65 17.80
N SER A 432 -36.77 21.72 17.02
CA SER A 432 -38.02 21.03 17.36
C SER A 432 -37.85 19.50 17.37
N PRO A 433 -38.68 18.75 18.14
CA PRO A 433 -38.68 17.29 18.11
C PRO A 433 -38.84 16.70 16.71
N LYS A 434 -39.63 17.36 15.84
CA LYS A 434 -39.83 16.95 14.43
C LYS A 434 -38.54 17.09 13.61
N GLN A 435 -37.80 18.19 13.78
CA GLN A 435 -36.50 18.37 13.12
C GLN A 435 -35.46 17.35 13.62
N ALA A 436 -35.40 17.12 14.93
CA ALA A 436 -34.51 16.11 15.50
C ALA A 436 -34.85 14.70 15.00
N GLN A 437 -36.14 14.37 14.90
CA GLN A 437 -36.59 13.11 14.29
C GLN A 437 -36.17 13.02 12.82
N GLY A 438 -36.26 14.12 12.08
CA GLY A 438 -35.78 14.21 10.70
C GLY A 438 -34.28 13.91 10.56
N LEU A 439 -33.43 14.49 11.43
CA LEU A 439 -31.99 14.18 11.45
C LEU A 439 -31.72 12.68 11.64
N LYS A 440 -32.50 12.03 12.50
CA LYS A 440 -32.35 10.60 12.81
C LYS A 440 -32.87 9.68 11.70
N MET A 441 -33.95 10.07 11.02
CA MET A 441 -34.77 9.14 10.22
C MET A 441 -34.77 9.40 8.72
N ASN A 442 -34.41 10.60 8.23
CA ASN A 442 -34.57 10.97 6.81
C ASN A 442 -33.72 10.12 5.84
N ARG A 443 -32.62 9.52 6.29
CA ARG A 443 -31.81 8.59 5.49
C ARG A 443 -32.33 7.14 5.51
N GLY A 444 -33.41 6.88 6.25
CA GLY A 444 -34.07 5.58 6.32
C GLY A 444 -33.12 4.45 6.73
N GLY A 445 -33.06 3.41 5.89
CA GLY A 445 -32.18 2.25 6.06
C GLY A 445 -30.78 2.39 5.47
N GLN A 446 -30.41 3.53 4.88
CA GLN A 446 -29.09 3.70 4.26
C GLN A 446 -28.02 3.79 5.35
N SER A 447 -26.97 2.96 5.22
CA SER A 447 -25.84 2.90 6.15
C SER A 447 -24.54 3.11 5.40
N PHE A 448 -23.67 3.99 5.92
CA PHE A 448 -22.33 4.35 5.43
C PHE A 448 -22.24 4.87 3.98
N LEU A 449 -22.90 4.26 3.00
CA LEU A 449 -23.04 4.73 1.62
C LEU A 449 -24.45 5.30 1.41
N LEU A 450 -24.51 6.59 1.07
CA LEU A 450 -25.73 7.37 0.95
C LEU A 450 -26.04 7.62 -0.52
N SER A 451 -27.30 7.37 -0.92
CA SER A 451 -27.74 7.65 -2.28
C SER A 451 -27.69 9.16 -2.55
N PRO A 452 -27.55 9.57 -3.82
CA PRO A 452 -27.72 10.97 -4.20
C PRO A 452 -29.03 11.49 -3.61
N SER A 453 -28.99 12.68 -3.02
CA SER A 453 -30.22 13.34 -2.58
C SER A 453 -31.04 13.65 -3.82
N GLY A 454 -32.17 12.96 -4.00
CA GLY A 454 -33.19 13.45 -4.93
C GLY A 454 -33.61 14.82 -4.42
N ARG A 455 -33.24 15.90 -5.13
CA ARG A 455 -34.13 17.07 -5.13
C ARG A 455 -35.44 16.53 -5.70
N GLN A 456 -36.40 16.24 -4.83
CA GLN A 456 -37.79 16.32 -5.27
C GLN A 456 -37.94 17.77 -5.72
N SER A 457 -37.88 17.96 -7.03
CA SER A 457 -38.26 19.20 -7.72
C SER A 457 -39.69 19.55 -7.38
#